data_AF-A0A8T7EXG9-F1
#
_entry.id   AF-A0A8T7EXG9-F1
#
_cell.length_a   1.000
_cell.length_b   1.000
_cell.length_c   1.000
_cell.angle_alpha   90.00
_cell.angle_beta   90.00
_cell.angle_gamma   90.00
#
_symmetry.space_group_name_H-M   'P 1'
#
loop_
_entity.id
_entity.type
_entity.pdbx_description
1 polymer ?
#
loop_
_entity_poly.entity_id
_entity_poly.type
_entity_poly.pdbx_seq_one_letter_code
_entity_poly.pdbx_strand_id
1 'polypeptide(L)' 'MQRHALIIDDNPSNVEVLTALLRMEGVRATAFLRPDRALEGPPNAATGRCGVL' A
#
# COMPACT_ATOMS: atom_id res chain seq x y z
N MET A 1 6.80 6.76 -16.80
CA MET A 1 7.14 6.72 -15.36
C MET A 1 6.03 5.94 -14.65
N GLN A 2 6.35 4.87 -13.91
CA GLN A 2 5.34 4.11 -13.17
C GLN A 2 5.03 4.85 -11.86
N ARG A 3 3.77 5.23 -11.64
CA ARG A 3 3.33 5.92 -10.41
C ARG A 3 3.20 4.90 -9.28
N HIS A 4 3.60 5.30 -8.08
CA HIS A 4 3.49 4.50 -6.86
C HIS A 4 2.89 5.35 -5.75
N ALA A 5 1.79 4.88 -5.16
CA ALA A 5 1.13 5.49 -4.01
C ALA A 5 1.48 4.76 -2.70
N LEU A 6 1.63 5.55 -1.64
CA LEU A 6 1.70 5.07 -0.26
C LEU A 6 0.35 5.38 0.41
N ILE A 7 -0.28 4.37 0.99
CA ILE A 7 -1.56 4.50 1.72
C ILE A 7 -1.26 4.25 3.20
N ILE A 8 -1.69 5.17 4.05
CA ILE A 8 -1.64 5.02 5.52
C ILE A 8 -3.03 5.38 6.03
N ASP A 9 -3.77 4.38 6.49
CA ASP A 9 -5.13 4.54 7.00
C ASP A 9 -5.37 3.42 8.01
N ASP A 10 -5.86 3.75 9.21
CA ASP A 10 -6.09 2.79 10.30
C ASP A 10 -7.38 1.96 10.11
N ASN A 11 -8.19 2.33 9.11
CA ASN A 11 -9.36 1.56 8.69
C ASN A 11 -9.00 0.58 7.56
N PRO A 12 -9.05 -0.75 7.80
CA PRO A 12 -8.69 -1.75 6.81
C PRO A 12 -9.58 -1.74 5.56
N SER A 13 -10.86 -1.37 5.70
CA SER A 13 -11.79 -1.29 4.57
C SER A 13 -11.43 -0.12 3.64
N ASN A 14 -10.97 1.00 4.18
CA ASN A 14 -10.49 2.12 3.36
C ASN A 14 -9.25 1.72 2.58
N VAL A 15 -8.30 1.05 3.24
CA VAL A 15 -7.08 0.55 2.61
C VAL A 15 -7.39 -0.38 1.43
N GLU A 16 -8.32 -1.30 1.60
CA GLU A 16 -8.73 -2.24 0.55
C GLU A 16 -9.33 -1.50 -0.65
N VAL A 17 -10.31 -0.62 -0.41
CA VAL A 17 -10.99 0.16 -1.45
C VAL A 17 -10.00 1.05 -2.22
N LEU A 18 -9.16 1.80 -1.51
CA LEU A 18 -8.17 2.70 -2.13
C LEU A 18 -7.12 1.92 -2.93
N THR A 19 -6.65 0.79 -2.41
CA THR A 19 -5.72 -0.09 -3.12
C THR A 19 -6.33 -0.60 -4.43
N ALA A 20 -7.60 -1.00 -4.41
CA ALA A 20 -8.31 -1.47 -5.60
C ALA A 20 -8.44 -0.35 -6.65
N LEU A 21 -8.88 0.84 -6.24
CA LEU A 21 -9.01 1.99 -7.13
C LEU A 21 -7.69 2.38 -7.79
N LEU A 22 -6.60 2.46 -7.01
CA LEU A 22 -5.28 2.80 -7.53
C LEU A 22 -4.78 1.76 -8.54
N ARG A 23 -5.02 0.46 -8.28
CA ARG A 23 -4.66 -0.61 -9.22
C ARG A 23 -5.43 -0.51 -10.54
N MET A 24 -6.72 -0.16 -10.50
CA MET A 24 -7.53 0.07 -11.71
C MET A 24 -6.98 1.21 -12.56
N GLU A 25 -6.41 2.25 -11.94
CA GLU A 25 -5.74 3.37 -12.61
C GLU A 25 -4.28 3.08 -13.01
N GLY A 26 -3.83 1.82 -12.88
CA GLY A 26 -2.45 1.43 -13.21
C GLY A 26 -1.40 1.98 -12.25
N VAL A 27 -1.80 2.38 -11.04
CA VAL A 27 -0.92 2.88 -9.98
C VAL A 27 -0.58 1.72 -9.03
N ARG A 28 0.71 1.52 -8.77
CA ARG A 28 1.14 0.57 -7.74
C ARG A 28 0.86 1.18 -6.36
N ALA A 29 0.46 0.35 -5.40
CA ALA A 29 0.17 0.82 -4.04
C ALA A 29 0.88 -0.04 -3.00
N THR A 30 1.46 0.60 -1.99
CA THR A 30 1.88 -0.02 -0.73
C THR A 30 1.02 0.59 0.38
N ALA A 31 0.47 -0.25 1.25
CA ALA A 31 -0.44 0.21 2.30
C ALA A 31 -0.01 -0.25 3.69
N PHE A 32 -0.27 0.59 4.68
CA PHE A 32 0.00 0.31 6.09
C PHE A 32 -1.18 0.78 6.94
N LEU A 33 -1.55 -0.01 7.96
CA LEU A 33 -2.57 0.39 8.94
C LEU A 33 -2.04 1.37 10.00
N ARG A 34 -0.71 1.54 10.05
CA ARG A 34 -0.05 2.37 11.04
C ARG A 34 1.17 3.07 10.43
N PRO A 35 1.45 4.32 10.82
CA PRO A 35 2.49 5.13 10.21
C PRO A 35 3.92 4.66 10.55
N ASP A 36 4.12 4.01 11.70
CA ASP A 36 5.40 3.44 12.14
C ASP A 36 5.95 2.42 11.13
N ARG A 37 5.08 1.60 10.56
CA ARG A 37 5.45 0.62 9.52
C ARG A 37 5.83 1.24 8.18
N ALA A 38 5.31 2.42 7.87
CA ALA A 38 5.63 3.12 6.63
C ALA A 38 7.03 3.74 6.65
N LEU A 39 7.58 4.02 7.83
CA LEU A 39 8.92 4.59 8.02
C LEU A 39 10.05 3.57 7.78
N GLU A 40 9.75 2.27 7.83
CA GLU A 40 10.70 1.19 7.50
C GLU A 40 11.04 1.14 5.99
N GLY A 41 10.41 1.99 5.17
CA GLY A 41 10.59 2.07 3.73
C GLY A 41 9.76 1.03 2.96
N PRO A 42 9.43 1.27 1.68
CA PRO A 42 8.74 0.27 0.88
C PRO A 42 9.62 -0.99 0.78
N PRO A 43 9.08 -2.20 1.00
CA PRO A 43 9.85 -3.41 0.76
C PRO A 43 10.33 -3.38 -0.69
N ASN A 44 11.66 -3.49 -0.89
CA ASN A 44 12.25 -3.65 -2.20
C ASN A 44 11.41 -4.66 -3.00
N ALA A 45 11.07 -4.32 -4.24
CA ALA A 45 10.02 -4.89 -5.08
C ALA A 45 10.13 -6.39 -5.46
N ALA A 46 10.57 -7.26 -4.54
CA ALA A 46 10.78 -8.69 -4.74
C ALA A 46 10.05 -9.59 -3.74
N THR A 47 9.45 -9.05 -2.67
CA THR A 47 8.66 -9.86 -1.73
C THR A 47 7.17 -9.57 -1.89
N GLY A 48 6.58 -10.24 -2.87
CA GLY A 48 5.15 -10.51 -2.86
C GLY A 48 4.79 -11.29 -1.60
N ARG A 49 4.43 -10.57 -0.53
CA ARG A 49 3.56 -10.99 0.56
C ARG A 49 3.19 -9.75 1.35
N CYS A 50 2.04 -9.20 0.98
CA CYS A 50 1.22 -8.40 1.87
C CYS A 50 1.08 -9.18 3.18
N GLY A 51 1.61 -8.62 4.25
CA GLY A 51 1.65 -9.25 5.56
C GLY A 51 1.41 -8.19 6.61
N VAL A 52 0.22 -7.61 6.62
CA VAL A 52 -0.40 -7.08 7.83
C VAL A 52 -1.90 -7.36 7.69
N LEU A 53 -2.28 -8.54 8.22
CA LEU A 53 -3.60 -9.19 8.19
C LEU A 53 -4.00 -9.79 6.83
#